data_AF-A0A368H133-F1
#
_entry.id   AF-A0A368H133-F1
#
_cell.length_a   1.000
_cell.length_b   1.000
_cell.length_c   1.000
_cell.angle_alpha   90.00
_cell.angle_beta   90.00
_cell.angle_gamma   90.00
#
_symmetry.space_group_name_H-M   'P 1'
#
loop_
_entity.id
_entity.type
_entity.pdbx_description
1 polymer ?
#
loop_
_entity_poly.entity_id
_entity_poly.type
_entity_poly.pdbx_seq_one_letter_code
_entity_poly.pdbx_strand_id
1 'polypeptide(L)'
;MRESRAAETTEQRDARLEQNRLKMAESRAAETSQQRDSRLEEQRGRTAELRAIETPGQRGTRLEENRLRMAESRAAETSGPRDTRLEENRLRMAESRAAETSEQLDTRLEENRLRMAESRTTETSEERDIRLEENRLRMAESRTTETSEERDIRLEENRLKMAESRAAETSQQRDSRLEEQRGRTAELRAIETPWQRGTRLEENRLRMAESRAAETSEQRDTRLEENRLRMAESRTTETPGERDSRLEENRLRMAELRATETSKRRSSRLDEQQQRAAASRAAETREQRENRLQNERVQRQNSRQASRRADLRLAAFRYDPNYNYREHPKVVIGKWMLSALIARRGSSEVSLLECAAQEEKLSYLL
;
A
#
# COMPACT_ATOMS: atom_id res chain seq x y z
N MET A 1 2.10 -94.17 61.16
CA MET A 1 2.01 -93.21 60.03
C MET A 1 3.03 -92.07 60.05
N ARG A 2 3.59 -91.66 61.21
CA ARG A 2 4.67 -90.64 61.28
C ARG A 2 6.09 -91.24 61.18
N GLU A 3 6.28 -92.49 61.62
CA GLU A 3 7.60 -93.14 61.64
C GLU A 3 8.10 -93.58 60.25
N SER A 4 7.21 -93.79 59.28
CA SER A 4 7.57 -94.16 57.90
C SER A 4 8.05 -92.99 57.02
N ARG A 5 7.99 -91.75 57.52
CA ARG A 5 8.38 -90.54 56.78
C ARG A 5 9.82 -90.11 57.04
N ALA A 6 10.44 -90.60 58.12
CA ALA A 6 11.80 -90.23 58.53
C ALA A 6 12.88 -91.04 57.81
N ALA A 7 12.52 -92.19 57.23
CA ALA A 7 13.40 -93.08 56.45
C ALA A 7 13.13 -93.03 54.94
N GLU A 8 12.30 -92.09 54.49
CA GLU A 8 11.90 -91.92 53.09
C GLU A 8 13.07 -91.34 52.28
N THR A 9 13.44 -91.97 51.15
CA THR A 9 14.44 -91.40 50.25
C THR A 9 13.88 -90.15 49.57
N THR A 10 14.75 -89.27 49.06
CA THR A 10 14.31 -88.07 48.32
C THR A 10 13.39 -88.44 47.15
N GLU A 11 13.71 -89.50 46.42
CA GLU A 11 12.89 -90.02 45.32
C GLU A 11 11.53 -90.55 45.78
N GLN A 12 11.46 -91.26 46.90
CA GLN A 12 10.19 -91.75 47.46
C GLN A 12 9.31 -90.58 47.94
N ARG A 13 9.95 -89.56 48.54
CA ARG A 13 9.27 -88.34 48.97
C ARG A 13 8.73 -87.56 47.77
N ASP A 14 9.51 -87.42 46.72
CA ASP A 14 9.11 -86.72 45.50
C ASP A 14 8.00 -87.47 44.78
N ALA A 15 8.10 -88.79 44.65
CA ALA A 15 7.05 -89.64 44.08
C ALA A 15 5.73 -89.55 44.87
N ARG A 16 5.78 -89.54 46.20
CA ARG A 16 4.60 -89.36 47.06
C ARG A 16 4.01 -87.96 46.92
N LEU A 17 4.84 -86.92 46.87
CA LEU A 17 4.37 -85.55 46.68
C LEU A 17 3.73 -85.40 45.29
N GLU A 18 4.32 -85.97 44.25
CA GLU A 18 3.78 -85.96 42.90
C GLU A 18 2.46 -86.74 42.80
N GLN A 19 2.39 -87.91 43.43
CA GLN A 19 1.13 -88.67 43.51
C GLN A 19 0.03 -87.89 44.25
N ASN A 20 0.38 -87.14 45.30
CA ASN A 20 -0.59 -86.26 45.98
C ASN A 20 -0.97 -85.06 45.12
N ARG A 21 -0.05 -84.48 44.34
CA ARG A 21 -0.35 -83.40 43.40
C ARG A 21 -1.33 -83.88 42.32
N LEU A 22 -1.11 -85.07 41.75
CA LEU A 22 -1.99 -85.67 40.75
C LEU A 22 -3.38 -85.94 41.31
N LYS A 23 -3.48 -86.58 42.49
CA LYS A 23 -4.79 -86.81 43.14
C LYS A 23 -5.55 -85.51 43.44
N MET A 24 -4.83 -84.47 43.86
CA MET A 24 -5.43 -83.15 44.09
C MET A 24 -5.79 -82.41 42.80
N ALA A 25 -5.10 -82.68 41.69
CA ALA A 25 -5.43 -82.14 40.39
C ALA A 25 -6.67 -82.83 39.80
N GLU A 26 -6.75 -84.15 39.91
CA GLU A 26 -7.91 -84.95 39.50
C GLU A 26 -9.16 -84.56 40.28
N SER A 27 -9.07 -84.40 41.60
CA SER A 27 -10.20 -83.94 42.40
C SER A 27 -10.66 -82.53 42.02
N ARG A 28 -9.73 -81.60 41.74
CA ARG A 28 -10.05 -80.25 41.24
C ARG A 28 -10.63 -80.25 39.83
N ALA A 29 -10.25 -81.19 38.98
CA ALA A 29 -10.78 -81.33 37.63
C ALA A 29 -12.21 -81.90 37.64
N ALA A 30 -12.53 -82.72 38.64
CA ALA A 30 -13.87 -83.28 38.85
C ALA A 30 -14.83 -82.35 39.63
N GLU A 31 -14.34 -81.20 40.13
CA GLU A 31 -15.18 -80.21 40.82
C GLU A 31 -16.24 -79.61 39.88
N THR A 32 -17.46 -79.45 40.38
CA THR A 32 -18.47 -78.63 39.69
C THR A 32 -18.15 -77.14 39.84
N SER A 33 -18.72 -76.28 38.98
CA SER A 33 -18.53 -74.82 39.09
C SER A 33 -18.88 -74.31 40.49
N GLN A 34 -19.99 -74.76 41.08
CA GLN A 34 -20.43 -74.35 42.42
C GLN A 34 -19.47 -74.80 43.54
N GLN A 35 -18.95 -76.03 43.45
CA GLN A 35 -17.96 -76.53 44.42
C GLN A 35 -16.63 -75.76 44.30
N ARG A 36 -16.21 -75.47 43.07
CA ARG A 36 -15.03 -74.65 42.79
C ARG A 36 -15.20 -73.23 43.33
N ASP A 37 -16.35 -72.62 43.11
CA ASP A 37 -16.65 -71.26 43.58
C ASP A 37 -16.68 -71.21 45.11
N SER A 38 -17.34 -72.17 45.76
CA SER A 38 -17.39 -72.27 47.22
C SER A 38 -15.99 -72.43 47.84
N ARG A 39 -15.13 -73.28 47.26
CA ARG A 39 -13.75 -73.47 47.71
C ARG A 39 -12.90 -72.21 47.51
N LEU A 40 -13.05 -71.53 46.38
CA LEU A 40 -12.33 -70.27 46.12
C LEU A 40 -12.80 -69.16 47.04
N GLU A 41 -14.10 -69.10 47.34
CA GLU A 41 -14.67 -68.13 48.28
C GLU A 41 -14.17 -68.36 49.70
N GLU A 42 -14.13 -69.62 50.15
CA GLU A 42 -13.55 -69.99 51.45
C GLU A 42 -12.05 -69.64 51.53
N GLN A 43 -11.30 -69.88 50.45
CA GLN A 43 -9.89 -69.48 50.37
C GLN A 43 -9.73 -67.95 50.41
N ARG A 44 -10.55 -67.19 49.68
CA ARG A 44 -10.56 -65.72 49.72
C ARG A 44 -10.87 -65.23 51.14
N GLY A 45 -11.89 -65.79 51.79
CA GLY A 45 -12.27 -65.47 53.17
C GLY A 45 -11.11 -65.64 54.15
N ARG A 46 -10.49 -66.83 54.16
CA ARG A 46 -9.30 -67.09 55.01
C ARG A 46 -8.15 -66.13 54.73
N THR A 47 -7.89 -65.80 53.46
CA THR A 47 -6.85 -64.82 53.13
C THR A 47 -7.21 -63.40 53.55
N ALA A 48 -8.49 -63.03 53.51
CA ALA A 48 -8.96 -61.72 53.95
C ALA A 48 -8.86 -61.60 55.49
N GLU A 49 -9.21 -62.65 56.22
CA GLU A 49 -9.03 -62.72 57.68
C GLU A 49 -7.56 -62.56 58.08
N LEU A 50 -6.65 -63.28 57.41
CA LEU A 50 -5.21 -63.14 57.64
C LEU A 50 -4.70 -61.72 57.34
N ARG A 51 -5.24 -61.05 56.31
CA ARG A 51 -4.90 -59.66 55.98
C ARG A 51 -5.48 -58.66 56.97
N ALA A 52 -6.64 -58.94 57.56
CA ALA A 52 -7.31 -58.05 58.51
C ALA A 52 -6.54 -57.93 59.83
N ILE A 53 -5.81 -58.97 60.22
CA ILE A 53 -4.96 -58.99 61.43
C ILE A 53 -3.51 -58.55 61.17
N GLU A 54 -3.15 -58.18 59.93
CA GLU A 54 -1.80 -57.70 59.60
C GLU A 54 -1.49 -56.38 60.31
N THR A 55 -0.30 -56.28 60.92
CA THR A 55 0.23 -54.99 61.37
C THR A 55 0.64 -54.11 60.18
N PRO A 56 0.70 -52.77 60.33
CA PRO A 56 1.15 -51.88 59.26
C PRO A 56 2.53 -52.24 58.69
N GLY A 57 3.44 -52.75 59.53
CA GLY A 57 4.77 -53.23 59.12
C GLY A 57 4.69 -54.48 58.23
N GLN A 58 3.92 -55.50 58.64
CA GLN A 58 3.70 -56.72 57.85
C GLN A 58 2.95 -56.43 56.54
N ARG A 59 2.00 -55.49 56.57
CA ARG A 59 1.31 -55.00 55.37
C ARG A 59 2.31 -54.31 54.42
N GLY A 60 3.22 -53.50 54.97
CA GLY A 60 4.30 -52.85 54.23
C GLY A 60 5.22 -53.85 53.53
N THR A 61 5.73 -54.85 54.26
CA THR A 61 6.61 -55.88 53.70
C THR A 61 5.91 -56.70 52.62
N ARG A 62 4.66 -57.13 52.84
CA ARG A 62 3.89 -57.87 51.83
C ARG A 62 3.65 -57.05 50.56
N LEU A 63 3.33 -55.77 50.70
CA LEU A 63 3.13 -54.89 49.55
C LEU A 63 4.45 -54.66 48.80
N GLU A 64 5.56 -54.52 49.52
CA GLU A 64 6.88 -54.35 48.92
C GLU A 64 7.35 -55.62 48.19
N GLU A 65 7.21 -56.79 48.81
CA GLU A 65 7.47 -58.09 48.17
C GLU A 65 6.61 -58.28 46.91
N ASN A 66 5.36 -57.81 46.92
CA ASN A 66 4.50 -57.85 45.75
C ASN A 66 4.98 -56.87 44.66
N ARG A 67 5.39 -55.65 45.02
CA ARG A 67 5.98 -54.68 44.09
C ARG A 67 7.23 -55.22 43.43
N LEU A 68 8.12 -55.83 44.21
CA LEU A 68 9.36 -56.45 43.71
C LEU A 68 9.04 -57.61 42.77
N ARG A 69 8.16 -58.54 43.15
CA ARG A 69 7.74 -59.65 42.27
C ARG A 69 7.15 -59.15 40.95
N MET A 70 6.32 -58.10 40.99
CA MET A 70 5.74 -57.52 39.78
C MET A 70 6.78 -56.78 38.94
N ALA A 71 7.78 -56.15 39.56
CA ALA A 71 8.89 -55.52 38.87
C ALA A 71 9.80 -56.56 38.19
N GLU A 72 10.14 -57.65 38.87
CA GLU A 72 10.89 -58.78 38.33
C GLU A 72 10.15 -59.43 37.15
N SER A 73 8.84 -59.66 37.29
CA SER A 73 8.01 -60.19 36.20
C SER A 73 7.96 -59.26 34.99
N ARG A 74 8.00 -57.94 35.19
CA ARG A 74 8.05 -56.95 34.10
C ARG A 74 9.44 -56.84 33.48
N ALA A 75 10.50 -57.02 34.26
CA ALA A 75 11.87 -57.00 33.77
C ALA A 75 12.21 -58.25 32.95
N ALA A 76 11.62 -59.41 33.31
CA ALA A 76 11.74 -60.66 32.57
C ALA A 76 10.76 -60.77 31.39
N GLU A 77 9.91 -59.77 31.16
CA GLU A 77 8.90 -59.76 30.10
C GLU A 77 9.57 -59.63 28.72
N THR A 78 9.25 -60.54 27.79
CA THR A 78 9.71 -60.47 26.40
C THR A 78 8.88 -59.46 25.59
N SER A 79 9.37 -59.04 24.42
CA SER A 79 8.71 -57.99 23.61
C SER A 79 7.26 -58.29 23.26
N GLY A 80 6.92 -59.53 22.88
CA GLY A 80 5.55 -59.93 22.52
C GLY A 80 4.53 -59.69 23.64
N PRO A 81 4.67 -60.34 24.82
CA PRO A 81 3.81 -60.11 25.98
C PRO A 81 3.79 -58.65 26.46
N ARG A 82 4.93 -57.95 26.36
CA ARG A 82 5.01 -56.52 26.69
C ARG A 82 4.15 -55.68 25.76
N ASP A 83 4.22 -55.95 24.46
CA ASP A 83 3.46 -55.22 23.45
C ASP A 83 1.96 -55.50 23.58
N THR A 84 1.55 -56.76 23.80
CA THR A 84 0.14 -57.09 24.03
C THR A 84 -0.39 -56.43 25.30
N ARG A 85 0.35 -56.46 26.41
CA ARG A 85 -0.05 -55.81 27.66
C ARG A 85 -0.17 -54.29 27.50
N LEU A 86 0.77 -53.67 26.77
CA LEU A 86 0.71 -52.24 26.50
C LEU A 86 -0.47 -51.89 25.59
N GLU A 87 -0.75 -52.72 24.59
CA GLU A 87 -1.86 -52.53 23.68
C GLU A 87 -3.23 -52.71 24.36
N GLU A 88 -3.39 -53.75 25.17
CA GLU A 88 -4.57 -53.94 26.03
C GLU A 88 -4.78 -52.73 26.97
N ASN A 89 -3.69 -52.14 27.47
CA ASN A 89 -3.78 -50.95 28.29
C ASN A 89 -4.18 -49.71 27.48
N ARG A 90 -3.65 -49.53 26.26
CA ARG A 90 -4.07 -48.46 25.35
C ARG A 90 -5.54 -48.59 25.01
N LEU A 91 -6.01 -49.79 24.70
CA LEU A 91 -7.40 -50.08 24.36
C LEU A 91 -8.31 -49.74 25.54
N ARG A 92 -8.04 -50.25 26.74
CA ARG A 92 -8.82 -49.94 27.94
C ARG A 92 -8.87 -48.45 28.25
N MET A 93 -7.76 -47.72 28.07
CA MET A 93 -7.74 -46.27 28.26
C MET A 93 -8.52 -45.54 27.16
N ALA A 94 -8.49 -46.03 25.92
CA ALA A 94 -9.27 -45.47 24.82
C ALA A 94 -10.78 -45.70 25.03
N GLU A 95 -11.18 -46.90 25.44
CA GLU A 95 -12.56 -47.22 25.80
C GLU A 95 -13.06 -46.35 26.95
N SER A 96 -12.25 -46.20 28.01
CA SER A 96 -12.58 -45.29 29.12
C SER A 96 -12.75 -43.84 28.65
N ARG A 97 -11.94 -43.36 27.69
CA ARG A 97 -12.07 -42.01 27.11
C ARG A 97 -13.28 -41.88 26.19
N ALA A 98 -13.61 -42.92 25.43
CA ALA A 98 -14.77 -42.93 24.55
C ALA A 98 -16.09 -42.95 25.35
N ALA A 99 -16.06 -43.49 26.56
CA ALA A 99 -17.19 -43.50 27.49
C ALA A 99 -17.25 -42.23 28.38
N GLU A 100 -16.31 -41.28 28.26
CA GLU A 100 -16.38 -40.01 29.01
C GLU A 100 -17.64 -39.22 28.63
N THR A 101 -18.34 -38.73 29.64
CA THR A 101 -19.40 -37.73 29.46
C THR A 101 -18.79 -36.37 29.10
N SER A 102 -19.57 -35.43 28.56
CA SER A 102 -19.09 -34.07 28.26
C SER A 102 -18.55 -33.36 29.51
N GLU A 103 -19.18 -33.53 30.68
CA GLU A 103 -18.72 -32.94 31.94
C GLU A 103 -17.38 -33.53 32.38
N GLN A 104 -17.21 -34.85 32.29
CA GLN A 104 -15.93 -35.51 32.61
C GLN A 104 -14.83 -35.13 31.61
N LEU A 105 -15.17 -34.94 30.34
CA LEU A 105 -14.25 -34.44 29.33
C LEU A 105 -13.81 -33.02 29.66
N ASP A 106 -14.75 -32.14 30.01
CA ASP A 106 -14.48 -30.75 30.34
C ASP A 106 -13.62 -30.62 31.59
N THR A 107 -13.89 -31.37 32.66
CA THR A 107 -13.06 -31.39 33.86
C THR A 107 -11.64 -31.88 33.57
N ARG A 108 -11.50 -32.97 32.81
CA ARG A 108 -10.18 -33.49 32.42
C ARG A 108 -9.39 -32.51 31.55
N LEU A 109 -10.06 -31.83 30.61
CA LEU A 109 -9.43 -30.80 29.79
C LEU A 109 -9.05 -29.59 30.62
N GLU A 110 -9.87 -29.19 31.58
CA GLU A 110 -9.59 -28.07 32.48
C GLU A 110 -8.41 -28.36 33.42
N GLU A 111 -8.37 -29.54 34.04
CA GLU A 111 -7.21 -30.00 34.82
C GLU A 111 -5.93 -30.01 33.98
N ASN A 112 -6.03 -30.39 32.70
CA ASN A 112 -4.88 -30.34 31.79
C ASN A 112 -4.46 -28.90 31.49
N ARG A 113 -5.40 -27.99 31.22
CA ARG A 113 -5.12 -26.55 31.02
C ARG A 113 -4.44 -25.95 32.25
N LEU A 114 -4.93 -26.26 33.44
CA LEU A 114 -4.35 -25.79 34.70
C LEU A 114 -2.93 -26.30 34.89
N ARG A 115 -2.69 -27.62 34.74
CA ARG A 115 -1.33 -28.19 34.84
C ARG A 115 -0.36 -27.56 33.82
N MET A 116 -0.83 -27.32 32.59
CA MET A 116 -0.01 -26.65 31.57
C MET A 116 0.23 -25.17 31.89
N ALA A 117 -0.74 -24.47 32.46
CA ALA A 117 -0.59 -23.09 32.90
C ALA A 117 0.41 -23.00 34.07
N GLU A 118 0.29 -23.86 35.08
CA GLU A 118 1.23 -23.97 36.20
C GLU A 118 2.65 -24.22 35.69
N SER A 119 2.84 -25.20 34.81
CA SER A 119 4.14 -25.48 34.19
C SER A 119 4.72 -24.27 33.45
N ARG A 120 3.88 -23.43 32.81
CA ARG A 120 4.32 -22.20 32.14
C ARG A 120 4.65 -21.07 33.12
N THR A 121 4.02 -21.04 34.29
CA THR A 121 4.30 -20.02 35.32
C THR A 121 5.61 -20.29 36.07
N THR A 122 5.98 -21.56 36.19
CA THR A 122 7.25 -21.99 36.82
C THR A 122 8.39 -22.13 35.82
N GLU A 123 8.12 -21.93 34.53
CA GLU A 123 9.10 -22.02 33.44
C GLU A 123 10.17 -20.95 33.58
N THR A 124 11.44 -21.35 33.48
CA THR A 124 12.57 -20.41 33.42
C THR A 124 12.62 -19.69 32.08
N SER A 125 13.36 -18.58 31.99
CA SER A 125 13.52 -17.86 30.71
C SER A 125 14.18 -18.73 29.64
N GLU A 126 15.14 -19.58 30.01
CA GLU A 126 15.84 -20.48 29.08
C GLU A 126 14.91 -21.57 28.54
N GLU A 127 14.13 -22.22 29.42
CA GLU A 127 13.12 -23.20 29.01
C GLU A 127 12.06 -22.58 28.11
N ARG A 128 11.63 -21.35 28.43
CA ARG A 128 10.70 -20.58 27.60
C ARG A 128 11.26 -20.30 26.21
N ASP A 129 12.53 -19.91 26.12
CA ASP A 129 13.18 -19.62 24.85
C ASP A 129 13.34 -20.88 24.01
N ILE A 130 13.75 -22.01 24.62
CA ILE A 130 13.81 -23.32 23.96
C ILE A 130 12.43 -23.71 23.43
N ARG A 131 11.37 -23.64 24.25
CA ARG A 131 10.01 -23.98 23.83
C ARG A 131 9.51 -23.08 22.69
N LEU A 132 9.79 -21.78 22.75
CA LEU A 132 9.41 -20.84 21.68
C LEU A 132 10.20 -21.13 20.40
N GLU A 133 11.47 -21.50 20.51
CA GLU A 133 12.30 -21.84 19.36
C GLU A 133 11.88 -23.16 18.70
N GLU A 134 11.59 -24.19 19.49
CA GLU A 134 11.01 -25.44 18.98
C GLU A 134 9.67 -25.19 18.26
N ASN A 135 8.85 -24.26 18.77
CA ASN A 135 7.62 -23.87 18.10
C ASN A 135 7.89 -23.15 16.77
N ARG A 136 8.84 -22.21 16.74
CA ARG A 136 9.24 -21.52 15.51
C ARG A 136 9.75 -22.49 14.45
N LEU A 137 10.60 -23.44 14.84
CA LEU A 137 11.13 -24.48 13.96
C LEU A 137 10.01 -25.35 13.40
N ARG A 138 9.12 -25.87 14.25
CA ARG A 138 7.96 -26.67 13.81
C ARG A 138 7.06 -25.90 12.84
N MET A 139 6.80 -24.62 13.10
CA MET A 139 6.01 -23.77 12.21
C MET A 139 6.74 -23.51 10.88
N ALA A 140 8.05 -23.30 10.92
CA ALA A 140 8.86 -23.12 9.72
C ALA A 140 8.87 -24.41 8.86
N GLU A 141 9.07 -25.57 9.47
CA GLU A 141 8.98 -26.87 8.80
C GLU A 141 7.61 -27.10 8.17
N SER A 142 6.52 -26.77 8.88
CA SER A 142 5.17 -26.87 8.27
C SER A 142 5.00 -25.95 7.05
N ARG A 143 5.66 -24.79 7.04
CA ARG A 143 5.60 -23.83 5.92
C ARG A 143 6.48 -24.23 4.74
N THR A 144 7.54 -25.00 4.95
CA THR A 144 8.40 -25.45 3.85
C THR A 144 7.80 -26.64 3.11
N THR A 145 6.99 -27.45 3.78
CA THR A 145 6.26 -28.58 3.18
C THR A 145 4.83 -28.22 2.74
N GLU A 146 4.38 -26.99 3.03
CA GLU A 146 3.06 -26.47 2.68
C GLU A 146 2.84 -26.49 1.15
N THR A 147 1.70 -27.05 0.72
CA THR A 147 1.28 -26.98 -0.67
C THR A 147 0.80 -25.58 -1.05
N SER A 148 0.73 -25.27 -2.35
CA SER A 148 0.21 -23.96 -2.80
C SER A 148 -1.23 -23.70 -2.34
N GLU A 149 -2.08 -24.74 -2.31
CA GLU A 149 -3.48 -24.62 -1.90
C GLU A 149 -3.60 -24.35 -0.40
N GLU A 150 -2.87 -25.08 0.43
CA GLU A 150 -2.80 -24.84 1.88
C GLU A 150 -2.27 -23.44 2.18
N ARG A 151 -1.25 -22.99 1.43
CA ARG A 151 -0.70 -21.64 1.53
C ARG A 151 -1.74 -20.57 1.21
N ASP A 152 -2.53 -20.76 0.17
CA ASP A 152 -3.56 -19.81 -0.23
C ASP A 152 -4.69 -19.76 0.80
N ILE A 153 -5.14 -20.92 1.31
CA ILE A 153 -6.11 -21.00 2.41
C ILE A 153 -5.59 -20.27 3.65
N ARG A 154 -4.36 -20.56 4.08
CA ARG A 154 -3.73 -19.90 5.23
C ARG A 154 -3.60 -18.40 5.02
N LEU A 155 -3.21 -17.94 3.83
CA LEU A 155 -3.10 -16.50 3.54
C LEU A 155 -4.47 -15.84 3.55
N GLU A 156 -5.51 -16.51 3.05
CA GLU A 156 -6.87 -16.00 3.04
C GLU A 156 -7.46 -15.90 4.44
N GLU A 157 -7.30 -16.93 5.28
CA GLU A 157 -7.67 -16.87 6.70
C GLU A 157 -6.96 -15.73 7.43
N ASN A 158 -5.68 -15.49 7.12
CA ASN A 158 -4.95 -14.36 7.68
C ASN A 158 -5.47 -13.01 7.18
N ARG A 159 -5.86 -12.89 5.91
CA ARG A 159 -6.50 -11.67 5.38
C ARG A 159 -7.82 -11.39 6.08
N LEU A 160 -8.64 -12.42 6.29
CA LEU A 160 -9.92 -12.32 7.00
C LEU A 160 -9.72 -11.89 8.45
N LYS A 161 -8.85 -12.57 9.21
CA LYS A 161 -8.53 -12.18 10.59
C LYS A 161 -8.01 -10.74 10.69
N MET A 162 -7.19 -10.31 9.72
CA MET A 162 -6.70 -8.93 9.67
C MET A 162 -7.79 -7.91 9.28
N ALA A 163 -8.77 -8.30 8.47
CA ALA A 163 -9.91 -7.46 8.14
C ALA A 163 -10.87 -7.32 9.33
N GLU A 164 -11.17 -8.43 10.02
CA GLU A 164 -11.97 -8.45 11.25
C GLU A 164 -11.32 -7.61 12.35
N SER A 165 -10.01 -7.78 12.58
CA SER A 165 -9.26 -6.97 13.53
C SER A 165 -9.36 -5.47 13.18
N ARG A 166 -9.19 -5.10 11.91
CA ARG A 166 -9.34 -3.70 11.46
C ARG A 166 -10.76 -3.15 11.58
N ALA A 167 -11.78 -4.00 11.43
CA ALA A 167 -13.18 -3.60 11.60
C ALA A 167 -13.55 -3.42 13.08
N ALA A 168 -12.90 -4.18 13.97
CA ALA A 168 -13.06 -4.08 15.42
C ALA A 168 -12.18 -2.99 16.07
N GLU A 169 -11.24 -2.37 15.34
CA GLU A 169 -10.38 -1.29 15.84
C GLU A 169 -11.22 -0.10 16.33
N THR A 170 -10.86 0.44 17.49
CA THR A 170 -11.36 1.74 17.94
C THR A 170 -10.74 2.87 17.10
N SER A 171 -11.35 4.05 17.09
CA SER A 171 -10.80 5.22 16.40
C SER A 171 -9.37 5.55 16.86
N GLN A 172 -9.10 5.47 18.15
CA GLN A 172 -7.76 5.70 18.71
C GLN A 172 -6.74 4.65 18.23
N GLN A 173 -7.11 3.36 18.20
CA GLN A 173 -6.24 2.31 17.67
C GLN A 173 -5.95 2.52 16.18
N ARG A 174 -6.97 2.88 15.40
CA ARG A 174 -6.85 3.19 13.98
C ARG A 174 -5.91 4.39 13.75
N ASP A 175 -6.06 5.46 14.53
CA ASP A 175 -5.23 6.64 14.40
C ASP A 175 -3.78 6.36 14.79
N SER A 176 -3.54 5.63 15.89
CA SER A 176 -2.18 5.18 16.27
C SER A 176 -1.54 4.33 15.18
N ARG A 177 -2.27 3.38 14.58
CA ARG A 177 -1.78 2.54 13.48
C ARG A 177 -1.45 3.36 12.23
N LEU A 178 -2.32 4.31 11.86
CA LEU A 178 -2.10 5.19 10.72
C LEU A 178 -0.91 6.13 10.95
N GLU A 179 -0.74 6.63 12.17
CA GLU A 179 0.38 7.50 12.52
C GLU A 179 1.70 6.73 12.47
N GLU A 180 1.74 5.52 13.01
CA GLU A 180 2.91 4.65 12.91
C GLU A 180 3.24 4.32 11.43
N GLN A 181 2.22 4.09 10.60
CA GLN A 181 2.41 3.87 9.16
C GLN A 181 2.95 5.12 8.44
N ARG A 182 2.47 6.32 8.80
CA ARG A 182 2.99 7.60 8.27
C ARG A 182 4.44 7.80 8.69
N GLY A 183 4.77 7.54 9.95
CA GLY A 183 6.12 7.61 10.50
C GLY A 183 7.09 6.71 9.74
N ARG A 184 6.79 5.41 9.63
CA ARG A 184 7.60 4.46 8.84
C ARG A 184 7.78 4.92 7.39
N THR A 185 6.73 5.43 6.76
CA THR A 185 6.80 5.93 5.37
C THR A 185 7.68 7.17 5.26
N ALA A 186 7.61 8.08 6.23
CA ALA A 186 8.44 9.28 6.28
C ALA A 186 9.92 8.92 6.50
N GLU A 187 10.21 7.99 7.41
CA GLU A 187 11.56 7.46 7.65
C GLU A 187 12.15 6.84 6.37
N LEU A 188 11.40 5.97 5.69
CA LEU A 188 11.84 5.38 4.42
C LEU A 188 12.09 6.43 3.34
N ARG A 189 11.30 7.51 3.31
CA ARG A 189 11.50 8.64 2.37
C ARG A 189 12.70 9.50 2.75
N ALA A 190 13.02 9.64 4.04
CA ALA A 190 14.14 10.45 4.51
C ALA A 190 15.49 9.82 4.15
N ILE A 191 15.56 8.48 4.16
CA ILE A 191 16.76 7.72 3.77
C ILE A 191 16.80 7.37 2.27
N GLU A 192 15.83 7.82 1.49
CA GLU A 192 15.69 7.51 0.06
C GLU A 192 16.84 8.10 -0.74
N THR A 193 17.53 7.27 -1.52
CA THR A 193 18.57 7.76 -2.46
C THR A 193 17.94 8.57 -3.60
N PRO A 194 18.65 9.52 -4.24
CA PRO A 194 18.12 10.28 -5.37
C PRO A 194 17.60 9.41 -6.53
N TRP A 195 18.23 8.24 -6.76
CA TRP A 195 17.77 7.29 -7.77
C TRP A 195 16.44 6.63 -7.38
N GLN A 196 16.30 6.12 -6.15
CA GLN A 196 15.03 5.58 -5.63
C GLN A 196 13.91 6.62 -5.65
N ARG A 197 14.25 7.88 -5.30
CA ARG A 197 13.31 9.00 -5.40
C ARG A 197 12.87 9.24 -6.83
N GLY A 198 13.80 9.18 -7.78
CA GLY A 198 13.53 9.29 -9.20
C GLY A 198 12.55 8.22 -9.69
N THR A 199 12.83 6.95 -9.39
CA THR A 199 11.96 5.83 -9.79
C THR A 199 10.58 5.93 -9.16
N ARG A 200 10.48 6.21 -7.85
CA ARG A 200 9.20 6.38 -7.16
C ARG A 200 8.36 7.53 -7.74
N LEU A 201 8.99 8.67 -8.04
CA LEU A 201 8.28 9.81 -8.64
C LEU A 201 7.82 9.48 -10.06
N GLU A 202 8.61 8.74 -10.82
CA GLU A 202 8.24 8.33 -12.18
C GLU A 202 7.09 7.34 -12.18
N GLU A 203 7.13 6.31 -11.33
CA GLU A 203 5.99 5.42 -11.13
C GLU A 203 4.74 6.17 -10.67
N ASN A 204 4.90 7.18 -9.81
CA ASN A 204 3.76 8.01 -9.39
C ASN A 204 3.19 8.80 -10.57
N ARG A 205 4.02 9.38 -11.45
CA ARG A 205 3.56 10.06 -12.67
C ARG A 205 2.82 9.10 -13.59
N LEU A 206 3.34 7.89 -13.78
CA LEU A 206 2.71 6.86 -14.61
C LEU A 206 1.34 6.47 -14.05
N ARG A 207 1.25 6.11 -12.75
CA ARG A 207 -0.02 5.80 -12.09
C ARG A 207 -1.04 6.93 -12.19
N MET A 208 -0.59 8.19 -12.07
CA MET A 208 -1.46 9.36 -12.25
C MET A 208 -1.91 9.54 -13.70
N ALA A 209 -1.07 9.24 -14.68
CA ALA A 209 -1.43 9.28 -16.09
C ALA A 209 -2.44 8.18 -16.45
N GLU A 210 -2.22 6.96 -15.97
CA GLU A 210 -3.16 5.83 -16.10
C GLU A 210 -4.51 6.14 -15.47
N SER A 211 -4.50 6.67 -14.23
CA SER A 211 -5.73 7.08 -13.54
C SER A 211 -6.50 8.16 -14.30
N ARG A 212 -5.79 9.11 -14.93
CA ARG A 212 -6.41 10.15 -15.80
C ARG A 212 -6.92 9.60 -17.12
N ALA A 213 -6.27 8.58 -17.68
CA ALA A 213 -6.71 7.94 -18.91
C ALA A 213 -7.95 7.05 -18.68
N ALA A 214 -8.07 6.46 -17.50
CA ALA A 214 -9.22 5.68 -17.08
C ALA A 214 -10.38 6.53 -16.51
N GLU A 215 -10.18 7.84 -16.38
CA GLU A 215 -11.15 8.78 -15.84
C GLU A 215 -12.40 8.87 -16.74
N THR A 216 -13.59 8.76 -16.14
CA THR A 216 -14.85 9.02 -16.85
C THR A 216 -15.00 10.51 -17.17
N SER A 217 -15.87 10.87 -18.12
CA SER A 217 -16.10 12.29 -18.45
C SER A 217 -16.58 13.11 -17.24
N GLU A 218 -17.44 12.54 -16.39
CA GLU A 218 -17.93 13.20 -15.18
C GLU A 218 -16.81 13.45 -14.17
N GLN A 219 -15.98 12.45 -13.88
CA GLN A 219 -14.82 12.60 -13.01
C GLN A 219 -13.83 13.65 -13.55
N ARG A 220 -13.64 13.69 -14.88
CA ARG A 220 -12.81 14.69 -15.52
C ARG A 220 -13.36 16.09 -15.35
N ASP A 221 -14.67 16.26 -15.50
CA ASP A 221 -15.31 17.56 -15.35
C ASP A 221 -15.29 18.04 -13.90
N THR A 222 -15.54 17.17 -12.93
CA THR A 222 -15.43 17.53 -11.50
C THR A 222 -14.01 17.94 -11.14
N ARG A 223 -13.00 17.17 -11.56
CA ARG A 223 -11.58 17.51 -11.32
C ARG A 223 -11.17 18.83 -11.97
N LEU A 224 -11.64 19.09 -13.20
CA LEU A 224 -11.36 20.34 -13.89
C LEU A 224 -12.08 21.51 -13.21
N GLU A 225 -13.30 21.31 -12.72
CA GLU A 225 -14.04 22.33 -11.99
C GLU A 225 -13.39 22.67 -10.65
N GLU A 226 -12.99 21.68 -9.87
CA GLU A 226 -12.21 21.91 -8.64
C GLU A 226 -10.90 22.67 -8.93
N ASN A 227 -10.26 22.40 -10.06
CA ASN A 227 -9.07 23.15 -10.46
C ASN A 227 -9.42 24.61 -10.80
N ARG A 228 -10.51 24.85 -11.55
CA ARG A 228 -11.00 26.22 -11.83
C ARG A 228 -11.33 26.97 -10.54
N LEU A 229 -11.99 26.33 -9.58
CA LEU A 229 -12.32 26.91 -8.28
C LEU A 229 -11.05 27.26 -7.49
N ARG A 230 -10.10 26.33 -7.34
CA ARG A 230 -8.81 26.60 -6.68
C ARG A 230 -8.05 27.78 -7.34
N MET A 231 -8.05 27.84 -8.66
CA MET A 231 -7.42 28.94 -9.39
C MET A 231 -8.17 30.26 -9.22
N ALA A 232 -9.51 30.23 -9.14
CA ALA A 232 -10.32 31.42 -8.88
C ALA A 232 -10.09 31.94 -7.46
N GLU A 233 -10.12 31.06 -6.45
CA GLU A 233 -9.82 31.39 -5.05
C GLU A 233 -8.44 32.03 -4.92
N SER A 234 -7.41 31.41 -5.50
CA SER A 234 -6.06 31.97 -5.52
C SER A 234 -5.99 33.37 -6.15
N ARG A 235 -6.80 33.65 -7.19
CA ARG A 235 -6.88 34.99 -7.81
C ARG A 235 -7.66 36.00 -6.96
N THR A 236 -8.63 35.56 -6.16
CA THR A 236 -9.39 36.45 -5.28
C THR A 236 -8.58 36.89 -4.07
N THR A 237 -7.66 36.05 -3.60
CA THR A 237 -6.76 36.35 -2.48
C THR A 237 -5.43 36.98 -2.92
N GLU A 238 -5.23 37.15 -4.23
CA GLU A 238 -4.02 37.71 -4.82
C GLU A 238 -3.84 39.17 -4.39
N THR A 239 -2.65 39.50 -3.90
CA THR A 239 -2.30 40.90 -3.60
C THR A 239 -2.09 41.69 -4.89
N PRO A 240 -2.24 43.03 -4.89
CA PRO A 240 -2.00 43.84 -6.10
C PRO A 240 -0.61 43.63 -6.72
N GLY A 241 0.44 43.45 -5.90
CA GLY A 241 1.80 43.21 -6.40
C GLY A 241 1.98 41.84 -7.08
N GLU A 242 1.36 40.78 -6.53
CA GLU A 242 1.33 39.46 -7.18
C GLU A 242 0.56 39.51 -8.49
N ARG A 243 -0.57 40.21 -8.50
CA ARG A 243 -1.39 40.44 -9.70
C ARG A 243 -0.59 41.13 -10.81
N ASP A 244 0.12 42.20 -10.47
CA ASP A 244 0.93 42.94 -11.43
C ASP A 244 2.09 42.09 -11.95
N SER A 245 2.75 41.33 -11.07
CA SER A 245 3.82 40.41 -11.44
C SER A 245 3.32 39.32 -12.41
N ARG A 246 2.18 38.70 -12.12
CA ARG A 246 1.55 37.70 -13.00
C ARG A 246 1.12 38.28 -14.34
N LEU A 247 0.55 39.49 -14.35
CA LEU A 247 0.17 40.17 -15.59
C LEU A 247 1.39 40.54 -16.43
N GLU A 248 2.49 40.97 -15.79
CA GLU A 248 3.74 41.30 -16.47
C GLU A 248 4.42 40.05 -17.03
N GLU A 249 4.51 38.97 -16.27
CA GLU A 249 4.99 37.68 -16.78
C GLU A 249 4.16 37.21 -17.99
N ASN A 250 2.84 37.35 -17.92
CA ASN A 250 1.97 37.04 -19.05
C ASN A 250 2.27 37.93 -20.27
N ARG A 251 2.49 39.24 -20.08
CA ARG A 251 2.87 40.17 -21.17
C ARG A 251 4.19 39.76 -21.82
N LEU A 252 5.21 39.47 -21.01
CA LEU A 252 6.52 39.04 -21.49
C LEU A 252 6.43 37.74 -22.28
N ARG A 253 5.74 36.72 -21.73
CA ARG A 253 5.50 35.45 -22.43
C ARG A 253 4.79 35.64 -23.75
N MET A 254 3.76 36.50 -23.79
CA MET A 254 3.04 36.79 -25.04
C MET A 254 3.89 37.58 -26.04
N ALA A 255 4.76 38.48 -25.58
CA ALA A 255 5.69 39.20 -26.44
C ALA A 255 6.72 38.25 -27.06
N GLU A 256 7.29 37.33 -26.28
CA GLU A 256 8.21 36.31 -26.73
C GLU A 256 7.57 35.37 -27.77
N LEU A 257 6.36 34.90 -27.50
CA LEU A 257 5.58 34.09 -28.45
C LEU A 257 5.31 34.83 -29.77
N ARG A 258 5.13 36.15 -29.74
CA ARG A 258 4.95 36.97 -30.95
C ARG A 258 6.26 37.24 -31.68
N ALA A 259 7.37 37.39 -30.97
CA ALA A 259 8.68 37.62 -31.56
C ALA A 259 9.19 36.38 -32.32
N THR A 260 8.88 35.19 -31.80
CA THR A 260 9.24 33.90 -32.41
C THR A 260 8.16 33.34 -33.36
N GLU A 261 7.09 34.11 -33.61
CA GLU A 261 5.96 33.69 -34.43
C GLU A 261 6.37 33.57 -35.92
N THR A 262 6.08 32.43 -36.54
CA THR A 262 6.27 32.26 -37.98
C THR A 262 5.27 33.10 -38.77
N SER A 263 5.63 33.52 -39.99
CA SER A 263 4.75 34.34 -40.85
C SER A 263 3.35 33.74 -41.04
N LYS A 264 3.27 32.41 -41.29
CA LYS A 264 2.00 31.68 -41.41
C LYS A 264 1.15 31.74 -40.14
N ARG A 265 1.78 31.59 -38.96
CA ARG A 265 1.07 31.66 -37.68
C ARG A 265 0.57 33.08 -37.41
N ARG A 266 1.38 34.08 -37.77
CA ARG A 266 1.02 35.51 -37.69
C ARG A 266 -0.17 35.85 -38.57
N SER A 267 -0.20 35.40 -39.82
CA SER A 267 -1.35 35.64 -40.71
C SER A 267 -2.61 35.00 -40.16
N SER A 268 -2.57 33.72 -39.79
CA SER A 268 -3.73 33.03 -39.21
C SER A 268 -4.24 33.72 -37.94
N ARG A 269 -3.35 34.18 -37.04
CA ARG A 269 -3.75 34.92 -35.84
C ARG A 269 -4.41 36.27 -36.17
N LEU A 270 -3.89 37.01 -37.15
CA LEU A 270 -4.48 38.28 -37.57
C LEU A 270 -5.85 38.06 -38.23
N ASP A 271 -6.00 37.02 -39.03
CA ASP A 271 -7.27 36.63 -39.65
C ASP A 271 -8.31 36.24 -38.58
N GLU A 272 -7.92 35.40 -37.60
CA GLU A 272 -8.77 35.08 -36.45
C GLU A 272 -9.15 36.34 -35.66
N GLN A 273 -8.21 37.26 -35.46
CA GLN A 273 -8.47 38.52 -34.76
C GLN A 273 -9.48 39.39 -35.52
N GLN A 274 -9.37 39.46 -36.86
CA GLN A 274 -10.33 40.17 -37.71
C GLN A 274 -11.72 39.53 -37.65
N GLN A 275 -11.80 38.20 -37.72
CA GLN A 275 -13.05 37.46 -37.62
C GLN A 275 -13.72 37.65 -36.26
N ARG A 276 -12.97 37.54 -35.16
CA ARG A 276 -13.47 37.82 -33.80
C ARG A 276 -13.98 39.24 -33.68
N ALA A 277 -13.24 40.23 -34.17
CA ALA A 277 -13.68 41.63 -34.16
C ALA A 277 -14.95 41.86 -34.99
N ALA A 278 -15.09 41.19 -36.14
CA ALA A 278 -16.30 41.27 -36.96
C ALA A 278 -17.50 40.62 -36.25
N ALA A 279 -17.31 39.43 -35.65
CA ALA A 279 -18.34 38.75 -34.88
C ALA A 279 -18.79 39.57 -33.65
N SER A 280 -17.84 40.15 -32.90
CA SER A 280 -18.15 41.05 -31.79
C SER A 280 -18.96 42.26 -32.26
N ARG A 281 -18.59 42.89 -33.38
CA ARG A 281 -19.37 44.00 -33.96
C ARG A 281 -20.77 43.60 -34.41
N ALA A 282 -20.94 42.39 -34.93
CA ALA A 282 -22.24 41.88 -35.34
C ALA A 282 -23.15 41.57 -34.14
N ALA A 283 -22.55 41.19 -33.00
CA ALA A 283 -23.26 40.91 -31.75
C ALA A 283 -23.46 42.16 -30.85
N GLU A 284 -22.91 43.32 -31.22
CA GLU A 284 -23.05 44.56 -30.45
C GLU A 284 -24.53 44.93 -30.28
N THR A 285 -24.90 45.26 -29.04
CA THR A 285 -26.20 45.91 -28.80
C THR A 285 -26.18 47.33 -29.38
N ARG A 286 -27.36 47.93 -29.60
CA ARG A 286 -27.46 49.30 -30.11
C ARG A 286 -26.68 50.31 -29.25
N GLU A 287 -26.80 50.21 -27.93
CA GLU A 287 -26.10 51.09 -26.99
C GLU A 287 -24.58 50.91 -27.06
N GLN A 288 -24.09 49.66 -27.12
CA GLN A 288 -22.66 49.37 -27.28
C GLN A 288 -22.11 49.95 -28.59
N ARG A 289 -22.88 49.84 -29.68
CA ARG A 289 -22.53 50.41 -30.98
C ARG A 289 -22.46 51.93 -30.94
N GLU A 290 -23.45 52.59 -30.34
CA GLU A 290 -23.49 54.05 -30.19
C GLU A 290 -22.31 54.54 -29.35
N ASN A 291 -22.02 53.88 -28.21
CA ASN A 291 -20.86 54.17 -27.37
C ASN A 291 -19.54 54.00 -28.14
N ARG A 292 -19.37 52.91 -28.89
CA ARG A 292 -18.17 52.72 -29.73
C ARG A 292 -18.03 53.81 -30.78
N LEU A 293 -19.09 54.13 -31.52
CA LEU A 293 -19.05 55.18 -32.54
C LEU A 293 -18.76 56.56 -31.92
N GLN A 294 -19.29 56.84 -30.73
CA GLN A 294 -18.99 58.07 -30.01
C GLN A 294 -17.52 58.11 -29.57
N ASN A 295 -16.99 57.01 -29.03
CA ASN A 295 -15.58 56.89 -28.70
C ASN A 295 -14.68 57.07 -29.93
N GLU A 296 -15.04 56.48 -31.06
CA GLU A 296 -14.33 56.68 -32.34
C GLU A 296 -14.38 58.15 -32.80
N ARG A 297 -15.51 58.83 -32.64
CA ARG A 297 -15.63 60.28 -32.95
C ARG A 297 -14.72 61.11 -32.05
N VAL A 298 -14.74 60.87 -30.75
CA VAL A 298 -13.90 61.56 -29.76
C VAL A 298 -12.43 61.29 -30.03
N GLN A 299 -12.03 60.04 -30.30
CA GLN A 299 -10.65 59.71 -30.66
C GLN A 299 -10.22 60.42 -31.94
N ARG A 300 -11.03 60.40 -33.00
CA ARG A 300 -10.72 61.12 -34.25
C ARG A 300 -10.59 62.62 -34.01
N GLN A 301 -11.45 63.20 -33.18
CA GLN A 301 -11.37 64.62 -32.81
C GLN A 301 -10.09 64.92 -32.02
N ASN A 302 -9.75 64.09 -31.03
CA ASN A 302 -8.55 64.23 -30.21
C ASN A 302 -7.28 64.07 -31.06
N SER A 303 -7.22 63.09 -31.97
CA SER A 303 -6.10 62.94 -32.92
C SER A 303 -5.97 64.17 -33.81
N ARG A 304 -7.08 64.67 -34.38
CA ARG A 304 -7.07 65.92 -35.18
C ARG A 304 -6.60 67.12 -34.36
N GLN A 305 -7.03 67.22 -33.10
CA GLN A 305 -6.60 68.29 -32.19
C GLN A 305 -5.13 68.16 -31.79
N ALA A 306 -4.63 66.95 -31.53
CA ALA A 306 -3.22 66.67 -31.25
C ALA A 306 -2.33 67.00 -32.46
N SER A 307 -2.72 66.59 -33.66
CA SER A 307 -2.03 66.97 -34.91
C SER A 307 -2.09 68.47 -35.17
N ARG A 308 -3.15 69.18 -34.75
CA ARG A 308 -3.24 70.66 -34.85
C ARG A 308 -2.41 71.38 -33.77
N ARG A 309 -2.25 70.76 -32.59
CA ARG A 309 -1.47 71.24 -31.45
C ARG A 309 0.02 70.89 -31.50
N ALA A 310 0.45 70.08 -32.47
CA ALA A 310 1.86 69.96 -32.83
C ALA A 310 2.35 71.34 -33.29
N ASP A 311 2.80 72.15 -32.34
CA ASP A 311 3.24 73.51 -32.59
C ASP A 311 4.62 73.43 -33.26
N LEU A 312 4.65 73.69 -34.56
CA LEU A 312 5.88 73.92 -35.34
C LEU A 312 6.68 75.15 -34.85
N ARG A 313 6.23 75.85 -33.81
CA ARG A 313 6.82 77.10 -33.30
C ARG A 313 8.30 76.98 -32.90
N LEU A 314 8.84 75.76 -32.75
CA LEU A 314 10.28 75.51 -32.52
C LEU A 314 10.92 74.54 -33.54
N ALA A 315 10.16 74.00 -34.50
CA ALA A 315 10.67 73.04 -35.49
C ALA A 315 11.43 73.71 -36.65
N ALA A 316 11.26 75.03 -36.85
CA ALA A 316 11.95 75.78 -37.89
C ALA A 316 13.49 75.77 -37.75
N PHE A 317 14.02 75.46 -36.56
CA PHE A 317 15.47 75.44 -36.30
C PHE A 317 16.05 74.04 -36.06
N ARG A 318 15.23 72.97 -36.14
CA ARG A 318 15.69 71.57 -36.09
C ARG A 318 14.87 70.74 -37.08
N TYR A 319 15.43 70.53 -38.25
CA TYR A 319 14.84 69.64 -39.26
C TYR A 319 14.99 68.18 -38.81
N ASP A 320 13.87 67.51 -38.57
CA ASP A 320 13.80 66.05 -38.36
C ASP A 320 13.52 65.33 -39.68
N PRO A 321 14.46 64.56 -40.26
CA PRO A 321 14.30 63.87 -41.54
C PRO A 321 13.19 62.81 -41.57
N ASN A 322 12.76 62.33 -40.39
CA ASN A 322 11.72 61.30 -40.26
C ASN A 322 10.30 61.88 -40.16
N TYR A 323 10.17 63.21 -40.14
CA TYR A 323 8.88 63.89 -40.06
C TYR A 323 8.39 64.34 -41.44
N ASN A 324 7.20 63.89 -41.84
CA ASN A 324 6.61 64.26 -43.13
C ASN A 324 5.96 65.65 -43.06
N TYR A 325 6.77 66.71 -43.17
CA TYR A 325 6.32 68.11 -43.13
C TYR A 325 5.35 68.46 -44.27
N ARG A 326 5.29 67.66 -45.34
CA ARG A 326 4.43 67.89 -46.51
C ARG A 326 2.94 67.69 -46.20
N GLU A 327 2.62 66.86 -45.22
CA GLU A 327 1.24 66.57 -44.78
C GLU A 327 0.82 67.40 -43.56
N HIS A 328 1.70 68.29 -43.08
CA HIS A 328 1.43 69.05 -41.87
C HIS A 328 0.36 70.14 -42.12
N PRO A 329 -0.70 70.22 -41.28
CA PRO A 329 -1.85 71.10 -41.53
C PRO A 329 -1.53 72.61 -41.50
N LYS A 330 -0.35 73.00 -41.01
CA LYS A 330 0.16 74.40 -41.00
C LYS A 330 1.25 74.67 -42.05
N VAL A 331 1.66 73.68 -42.86
CA VAL A 331 2.66 73.84 -43.92
C VAL A 331 1.95 73.97 -45.26
N VAL A 332 1.97 75.17 -45.85
CA VAL A 332 1.44 75.44 -47.19
C VAL A 332 2.62 75.63 -48.13
N ILE A 333 3.03 74.60 -48.87
CA ILE A 333 4.04 74.73 -49.94
C ILE A 333 3.30 75.28 -51.17
N GLY A 334 3.41 76.59 -51.38
CA GLY A 334 2.76 77.30 -52.48
C GLY A 334 3.18 76.74 -53.85
N LYS A 335 2.19 76.42 -54.69
CA LYS A 335 2.35 76.01 -56.09
C LYS A 335 2.64 77.28 -56.90
N TRP A 336 3.91 77.57 -57.22
CA TRP A 336 4.27 78.73 -58.04
C TRP A 336 3.95 78.48 -59.51
N MET A 337 3.12 79.35 -60.10
CA MET A 337 2.76 79.34 -61.51
C MET A 337 3.93 79.79 -62.39
N LEU A 338 4.05 79.14 -63.55
CA LEU A 338 5.13 79.20 -64.53
C LEU A 338 5.08 80.43 -65.47
N SER A 339 4.76 81.64 -64.98
CA SER A 339 4.44 82.80 -65.85
C SER A 339 5.48 83.92 -65.87
N ALA A 340 6.74 83.69 -65.49
CA ALA A 340 7.79 84.71 -65.45
C ALA A 340 9.07 84.34 -66.21
N LEU A 341 8.97 83.82 -67.46
CA LEU A 341 10.13 83.55 -68.31
C LEU A 341 10.04 84.07 -69.77
N ILE A 342 9.12 85.00 -70.10
CA ILE A 342 9.01 85.53 -71.49
C ILE A 342 9.24 87.06 -71.60
N ALA A 343 9.50 87.78 -70.51
CA ALA A 343 9.71 89.24 -70.55
C ALA A 343 11.11 89.69 -70.10
N ARG A 344 12.17 89.13 -70.70
CA ARG A 344 13.52 89.73 -70.69
C ARG A 344 14.39 89.12 -71.80
N ARG A 345 13.89 89.14 -73.03
CA ARG A 345 14.69 88.85 -74.24
C ARG A 345 14.58 90.05 -75.15
N GLY A 346 15.48 91.01 -74.92
CA GLY A 346 15.63 92.23 -75.69
C GLY A 346 16.92 92.93 -75.27
N SER A 347 17.88 92.96 -76.18
CA SER A 347 19.12 93.74 -76.14
C SER A 347 20.30 93.18 -75.33
N SER A 348 20.99 92.18 -75.90
CA SER A 348 22.42 92.26 -76.27
C SER A 348 22.91 90.89 -76.76
N GLU A 349 23.10 90.76 -78.08
CA GLU A 349 24.11 89.86 -78.67
C GLU A 349 25.48 90.29 -78.11
N VAL A 350 26.41 89.40 -77.73
CA VAL A 350 27.27 88.59 -78.59
C VAL A 350 27.84 87.40 -77.78
N SER A 351 28.07 86.24 -78.45
CA SER A 351 29.02 85.14 -78.13
C SER A 351 28.71 84.26 -76.90
N LEU A 352 28.58 82.92 -76.92
CA LEU A 352 29.04 81.81 -77.77
C LEU A 352 27.96 80.70 -77.68
N LEU A 353 27.34 80.25 -78.79
CA LEU A 353 27.73 79.08 -79.60
C LEU A 353 28.13 77.81 -78.81
N GLU A 354 27.20 76.85 -78.85
CA GLU A 354 27.41 75.42 -79.13
C GLU A 354 28.29 74.54 -78.23
N CYS A 355 27.64 73.59 -77.56
CA CYS A 355 27.90 72.13 -77.62
C CYS A 355 26.74 71.42 -76.91
N ALA A 356 25.74 70.91 -77.64
CA ALA A 356 25.60 69.49 -78.02
C ALA A 356 25.48 68.58 -76.77
N ALA A 357 24.28 68.14 -76.39
CA ALA A 357 23.54 66.99 -76.93
C ALA A 357 24.10 65.63 -76.47
N GLN A 358 23.21 64.82 -75.88
CA GLN A 358 23.22 63.34 -75.83
C GLN A 358 24.45 62.67 -75.15
N GLU A 359 24.36 61.74 -74.21
CA GLU A 359 23.75 60.42 -74.35
C GLU A 359 23.52 59.74 -72.99
N GLU A 360 22.60 58.77 -73.06
CA GLU A 360 22.25 57.77 -72.08
C GLU A 360 23.41 56.91 -71.54
N LYS A 361 23.15 56.38 -70.34
CA LYS A 361 23.56 55.05 -69.82
C LYS A 361 25.05 54.72 -69.85
N LEU A 362 25.65 54.69 -68.66
CA LEU A 362 26.51 53.58 -68.26
C LEU A 362 26.35 53.28 -66.76
N SER A 363 25.83 52.08 -66.52
CA SER A 363 26.10 51.21 -65.38
C SER A 363 27.54 51.36 -64.85
N TYR A 364 27.73 51.51 -63.53
CA TYR A 364 28.47 50.55 -62.66
C TYR A 364 28.82 51.10 -61.26
N LEU A 365 28.67 50.20 -60.26
CA LEU A 365 29.49 49.94 -59.04
C LEU A 365 29.52 51.04 -57.94
N LEU A 366 29.28 50.74 -56.66
CA LEU A 366 29.72 49.60 -55.82
C LEU A 366 28.63 49.14 -54.84
#